data_AF-U5N900-F1
#
_entry.id   AF-U5N900-F1
#
_cell.length_a   1.000
_cell.length_b   1.000
_cell.length_c   1.000
_cell.angle_alpha   90.00
_cell.angle_beta   90.00
_cell.angle_gamma   90.00
#
_symmetry.space_group_name_H-M   'P 1'
#
loop_
_entity.id
_entity.type
_entity.pdbx_description
1 polymer ?
#
loop_
_entity_poly.entity_id
_entity_poly.type
_entity_poly.pdbx_seq_one_letter_code
_entity_poly.pdbx_strand_id
1 'polypeptide(L)'
;MDKETLLAHREHWGEEPDQACHDLRRLTPDEASLYDALRCDRFQERLRLEQERIGYHHLLAQLGLAPYPSQPHPFPPVFSRTNLHASAG
;
A
#
# COMPACT_ATOMS: atom_id res chain seq x y z
N MET A 1 -0.87 -8.37 -10.22
CA MET A 1 -1.51 -7.07 -9.86
C MET A 1 -2.43 -6.67 -11.00
N ASP A 2 -3.59 -6.11 -10.70
CA ASP A 2 -4.53 -5.65 -11.72
C ASP A 2 -4.24 -4.23 -12.25
N LYS A 3 -4.87 -3.90 -13.38
CA LYS A 3 -4.71 -2.61 -14.07
C LYS A 3 -5.31 -1.45 -13.28
N GLU A 4 -6.37 -1.69 -12.52
CA GLU A 4 -7.04 -0.65 -11.73
C GLU A 4 -6.10 -0.12 -10.65
N THR A 5 -5.45 -1.02 -9.92
CA THR A 5 -4.45 -0.70 -8.90
C THR A 5 -3.30 0.12 -9.49
N LEU A 6 -2.79 -0.26 -10.66
CA LEU A 6 -1.72 0.48 -11.35
C LEU A 6 -2.14 1.92 -11.67
N LEU A 7 -3.34 2.11 -12.23
CA LEU A 7 -3.83 3.41 -12.68
C LEU A 7 -4.26 4.31 -11.52
N ALA A 8 -4.74 3.75 -10.41
CA ALA A 8 -5.10 4.49 -9.21
C ALA A 8 -3.88 5.14 -8.54
N HIS A 9 -2.69 4.54 -8.67
CA HIS A 9 -1.46 4.99 -8.01
C HIS A 9 -0.45 5.62 -8.98
N ARG A 10 -0.94 6.43 -9.94
CA ARG A 10 -0.09 7.18 -10.90
C ARG A 10 0.96 8.06 -10.22
N GLU A 11 0.64 8.60 -9.05
CA GLU A 11 1.56 9.39 -8.22
C GLU A 11 2.75 8.59 -7.64
N HIS A 12 2.71 7.26 -7.74
CA HIS A 12 3.79 6.37 -7.30
C HIS A 12 4.48 5.68 -8.48
N TRP A 13 4.29 6.19 -9.71
CA TRP A 13 5.04 5.74 -10.86
C TRP A 13 6.46 6.29 -10.80
N GLY A 14 7.42 5.41 -11.02
CA GLY A 14 8.84 5.71 -11.21
C GLY A 14 9.33 5.12 -12.52
N GLU A 15 10.65 5.04 -12.65
CA GLU A 15 11.34 4.46 -13.80
C GLU A 15 12.16 3.25 -13.33
N GLU A 16 11.97 2.10 -13.98
CA GLU A 16 12.79 0.90 -13.82
C GLU A 16 13.86 0.90 -14.90
N PRO A 17 15.14 1.15 -14.54
CA PRO A 17 16.16 1.18 -15.55
C PRO A 17 16.39 -0.17 -16.24
N ASP A 18 16.16 -1.28 -15.53
CA ASP A 18 16.30 -2.63 -16.05
C ASP A 18 14.95 -3.35 -16.03
N GLN A 19 14.08 -3.01 -16.99
CA GLN A 19 12.75 -3.61 -17.06
C GLN A 19 12.85 -5.13 -17.25
N ALA A 20 12.16 -5.87 -16.38
CA ALA A 20 12.09 -7.32 -16.47
C ALA A 20 11.50 -7.75 -17.82
N CYS A 21 12.34 -8.39 -18.66
CA CYS A 21 11.98 -8.82 -20.00
C CYS A 21 11.83 -10.34 -20.19
N HIS A 22 11.70 -11.11 -19.11
CA HIS A 22 11.53 -12.57 -19.19
C HIS A 22 10.05 -12.99 -19.13
N ASP A 23 9.74 -14.18 -19.64
CA ASP A 23 8.37 -14.67 -19.67
C ASP A 23 7.88 -15.10 -18.27
N LEU A 24 6.75 -14.54 -17.85
CA LEU A 24 6.08 -14.89 -16.59
C LEU A 24 4.96 -15.89 -16.84
N ARG A 25 5.18 -17.16 -16.50
CA ARG A 25 4.26 -18.27 -16.83
C ARG A 25 3.01 -18.38 -15.94
N ARG A 26 2.94 -17.62 -14.86
CA ARG A 26 1.89 -17.74 -13.83
C ARG A 26 0.91 -16.57 -13.84
N LEU A 27 0.98 -15.71 -14.86
CA LEU A 27 0.06 -14.59 -14.98
C LEU A 27 -1.32 -15.08 -15.43
N THR A 28 -2.36 -14.51 -14.83
CA THR A 28 -3.69 -14.55 -15.42
C THR A 28 -3.71 -13.79 -16.77
N PRO A 29 -4.70 -14.00 -17.66
CA PRO A 29 -4.77 -13.28 -18.93
C PRO A 29 -4.74 -11.76 -18.79
N ASP A 30 -5.44 -11.22 -17.79
CA ASP A 30 -5.46 -9.78 -17.52
C ASP A 30 -4.11 -9.26 -17.03
N GLU A 31 -3.42 -10.03 -16.18
CA GLU A 31 -2.08 -9.69 -15.72
C GLU A 31 -1.05 -9.78 -16.85
N ALA A 32 -1.18 -10.75 -17.76
CA ALA A 32 -0.32 -10.86 -18.93
C ALA A 32 -0.50 -9.66 -19.86
N SER A 33 -1.74 -9.25 -20.14
CA SER A 33 -2.01 -8.05 -20.94
C SER A 33 -1.46 -6.78 -20.28
N LEU A 34 -1.56 -6.66 -18.96
CA LEU A 34 -0.96 -5.55 -18.22
C LEU A 34 0.57 -5.57 -18.31
N TYR A 35 1.17 -6.74 -18.12
CA TYR A 35 2.62 -6.93 -18.21
C TYR A 35 3.16 -6.57 -19.60
N ASP A 36 2.49 -7.00 -20.67
CA ASP A 36 2.85 -6.63 -22.04
C ASP A 36 2.74 -5.12 -22.28
N ALA A 37 1.71 -4.48 -21.73
CA ALA A 37 1.53 -3.04 -21.82
C ALA A 37 2.64 -2.26 -21.09
N LEU A 38 3.13 -2.77 -19.96
CA LEU A 38 4.26 -2.20 -19.23
C LEU A 38 5.57 -2.34 -20.01
N ARG A 39 5.84 -3.52 -20.59
CA ARG A 39 7.04 -3.78 -21.40
C ARG A 39 7.08 -3.03 -22.72
N CYS A 40 5.91 -2.72 -23.27
CA CYS A 40 5.79 -1.95 -24.51
C CYS A 40 5.63 -0.44 -24.26
N ASP A 41 5.93 0.03 -23.03
CA ASP A 41 5.88 1.43 -22.62
C ASP A 41 4.56 2.13 -22.97
N ARG A 42 3.44 1.41 -22.90
CA ARG A 42 2.12 1.92 -23.32
C ARG A 42 1.57 3.01 -22.40
N PHE A 43 2.07 3.10 -21.18
CA PHE A 43 1.62 4.07 -20.17
C PHE A 43 2.66 5.17 -19.91
N GLN A 44 3.93 4.78 -19.77
CA GLN A 44 5.11 5.64 -19.61
C GLN A 44 6.33 4.81 -20.00
N GLU A 45 7.39 5.45 -20.49
CA GLU A 45 8.68 4.81 -20.69
C GLU A 45 9.21 4.24 -19.38
N ARG A 46 9.62 2.98 -19.40
CA ARG A 46 10.29 2.30 -18.29
C ARG A 46 9.48 2.30 -17.00
N LEU A 47 8.15 2.26 -17.08
CA LEU A 47 7.27 2.41 -15.92
C LEU A 47 7.55 1.36 -14.83
N ARG A 48 7.87 1.83 -13.61
CA ARG A 48 7.87 1.05 -12.36
C ARG A 48 6.77 1.55 -11.44
N LEU A 49 6.02 0.64 -10.83
CA LEU A 49 5.16 1.02 -9.71
C LEU A 49 5.93 0.80 -8.40
N GLU A 50 6.11 1.87 -7.63
CA GLU A 50 6.72 1.84 -6.29
C GLU A 50 5.69 1.32 -5.28
N GLN A 51 5.48 0.00 -5.26
CA GLN A 51 4.47 -0.65 -4.43
C GLN A 51 4.65 -0.38 -2.93
N GLU A 52 5.89 -0.15 -2.49
CA GLU A 52 6.22 0.27 -1.12
C GLU A 52 5.60 1.61 -0.71
N ARG A 53 5.18 2.44 -1.68
CA ARG A 53 4.51 3.73 -1.44
C ARG A 53 3.00 3.60 -1.37
N ILE A 54 2.44 2.47 -1.80
CA ILE A 54 1.01 2.20 -1.71
C ILE A 54 0.64 1.95 -0.24
N GLY A 55 -0.28 2.76 0.29
CA GLY A 55 -0.67 2.67 1.68
C GLY A 55 -1.28 1.30 2.03
N TYR A 56 -0.92 0.75 3.20
CA TYR A 56 -1.40 -0.56 3.66
C TYR A 56 -2.93 -0.71 3.70
N HIS A 57 -3.66 0.40 3.89
CA HIS A 57 -5.12 0.43 3.84
C HIS A 57 -5.69 -0.05 2.49
N HIS A 58 -4.96 0.17 1.38
CA HIS A 58 -5.34 -0.31 0.06
C HIS A 58 -5.33 -1.84 -0.02
N LEU A 59 -4.28 -2.47 0.55
CA LEU A 59 -4.21 -3.93 0.67
C LEU A 59 -5.35 -4.49 1.54
N LEU A 60 -5.63 -3.84 2.68
CA LEU A 60 -6.74 -4.25 3.55
C LEU A 60 -8.08 -4.21 2.81
N ALA A 61 -8.36 -3.12 2.08
CA ALA A 61 -9.57 -3.00 1.27
C ALA A 61 -9.67 -4.11 0.22
N GLN A 62 -8.58 -4.44 -0.47
CA GLN A 62 -8.57 -5.48 -1.50
C GLN A 62 -8.76 -6.90 -0.92
N LEU A 63 -8.30 -7.14 0.31
CA LEU A 63 -8.55 -8.38 1.04
C LEU A 63 -9.94 -8.44 1.69
N GLY A 64 -10.75 -7.39 1.56
CA GLY A 64 -12.03 -7.27 2.24
C GLY A 64 -11.91 -7.12 3.76
N LEU A 65 -10.71 -6.79 4.25
CA LEU A 65 -10.45 -6.53 5.66
C LEU A 65 -10.78 -5.08 5.95
N ALA A 66 -11.83 -4.84 6.73
CA ALA A 66 -12.05 -3.51 7.28
C ALA A 66 -10.86 -3.16 8.18
N PRO A 67 -10.31 -1.93 8.12
CA PRO A 67 -9.45 -1.45 9.21
C PRO A 67 -10.23 -1.64 10.49
N TYR A 68 -9.59 -2.23 11.51
CA TYR A 68 -10.23 -2.54 12.79
C TYR A 68 -11.12 -1.36 13.17
N PRO A 69 -12.44 -1.55 13.37
CA PRO A 69 -13.26 -0.45 13.84
C PRO A 69 -12.59 0.02 15.12
N SER A 70 -12.18 1.30 15.15
CA SER A 70 -11.78 1.95 16.38
C SER A 70 -12.96 1.76 17.33
N GLN A 71 -12.89 0.71 18.16
CA GLN A 71 -13.89 0.53 19.20
C GLN A 71 -13.84 1.83 20.00
N PRO A 72 -14.97 2.51 20.24
CA PRO A 72 -14.99 3.51 21.29
C PRO A 72 -14.73 2.73 22.58
N HIS A 73 -13.47 2.65 22.99
CA HIS A 73 -13.12 2.06 24.28
C HIS A 73 -13.91 2.84 25.34
N PRO A 74 -14.78 2.19 26.14
CA PRO A 74 -15.60 2.91 27.12
C PRO A 74 -14.81 3.47 28.29
N PHE A 75 -13.48 3.26 28.36
CA PHE A 75 -12.64 3.75 29.43
C PHE A 75 -11.30 4.28 28.88
N PRO A 76 -10.88 5.49 29.28
CA PRO A 76 -9.53 5.97 28.97
C PRO A 76 -8.47 5.09 29.64
N PRO A 77 -7.23 5.02 29.11
CA PRO A 77 -6.14 4.35 29.80
C PRO A 77 -5.90 5.09 31.12
N VAL A 78 -6.27 4.45 32.24
CA VAL A 78 -5.87 4.90 33.56
C VAL A 78 -4.39 4.60 33.70
N PHE A 79 -3.55 5.52 33.22
CA PHE A 79 -2.15 5.57 33.61
C PHE A 79 -2.10 5.99 35.08
N SER A 80 -2.26 5.01 35.97
CA SER A 80 -1.99 5.15 37.40
C SER A 80 -0.49 5.04 37.65
N ARG A 81 0.10 6.12 38.20
CA ARG A 81 1.33 6.28 39.04
C ARG A 81 2.10 7.52 38.56
N THR A 82 2.50 8.47 39.39
CA THR A 82 3.07 8.33 40.74
C THR A 82 2.92 9.62 41.58
N ASN A 83 2.89 9.44 42.90
CA ASN A 83 2.98 10.42 44.00
C ASN A 83 4.03 11.53 43.88
N LEU A 84 3.81 12.60 44.68
CA LEU A 84 4.72 13.20 45.69
C LEU A 84 5.16 14.66 45.48
N HIS A 85 4.47 15.60 46.15
CA HIS A 85 5.03 16.57 47.12
C HIS A 85 3.86 17.44 47.63
N ALA A 86 3.43 17.31 48.89
CA ALA A 86 4.05 17.78 50.13
C ALA A 86 3.87 19.30 50.34
N SER A 87 3.28 19.62 51.50
CA SER A 87 2.89 20.92 52.04
C SER A 87 4.00 21.97 52.15
N ALA A 88 3.52 23.20 52.41
CA ALA A 88 4.14 24.28 53.18
C ALA A 88 4.89 25.37 52.40
N GLY A 89 4.50 26.62 52.71
CA GLY A 89 5.02 27.89 52.20
C GLY A 89 4.00 28.98 52.46
#